data_AF-A0A7C8DD49-F1
#
_entry.id   AF-A0A7C8DD49-F1
#
_cell.length_a   1.000
_cell.length_b   1.000
_cell.length_c   1.000
_cell.angle_alpha   90.00
_cell.angle_beta   90.00
_cell.angle_gamma   90.00
#
_symmetry.space_group_name_H-M   'P 1'
#
loop_
_entity.id
_entity.type
_entity.pdbx_description
1 polymer ?
#
loop_
_entity_poly.entity_id
_entity_poly.type
_entity_poly.pdbx_seq_one_letter_code
_entity_poly.pdbx_strand_id
1 'polypeptide(L)'
;MSSQFWAANLLGMVVLFAPAFWLFLRTIAPVEEQLQERKLYLACGGGAIFGTIAEVLMLLGGFDLRSPTVGYASLMIVAPALVMLVLWLGLRLRTFRDARYAGYYAAGFGLFFGAAHEFWKLLVLEARLGGTLPFPGGLFDAWFGLAATVLLGGMALWLMPALQRDSGVRTAARLALLYLALGFLRISAIERPEPVIDAATALAFAAGAAALYQQGAARLPA
;
A
#
# COMPACT_ATOMS: atom_id res chain seq x y z
N MET A 1 1.11 21.51 25.91
CA MET A 1 1.11 21.14 24.48
C MET A 1 1.60 19.70 24.37
N SER A 2 0.71 18.72 24.52
CA SER A 2 1.00 17.34 24.12
C SER A 2 0.93 17.30 22.59
N SER A 3 2.01 16.86 21.96
CA SER A 3 2.15 16.82 20.50
C SER A 3 0.98 16.07 19.84
N GLN A 4 0.22 16.77 18.99
CA GLN A 4 -0.97 16.27 18.27
C GLN A 4 -0.67 15.17 17.23
N PHE A 5 0.58 14.72 17.11
CA PHE A 5 1.05 13.79 16.08
C PHE A 5 1.69 12.51 16.64
N TRP A 6 1.69 12.30 17.96
CA TRP A 6 2.48 11.21 18.53
C TRP A 6 1.84 9.83 18.29
N ALA A 7 0.50 9.73 18.32
CA ALA A 7 -0.17 8.43 18.25
C ALA A 7 -0.19 7.89 16.81
N ALA A 8 -0.59 8.66 15.79
CA ALA A 8 -0.55 8.16 14.41
C ALA A 8 0.87 7.97 13.90
N ASN A 9 1.84 8.80 14.34
CA ASN A 9 3.23 8.61 13.96
C ASN A 9 3.79 7.31 14.57
N LEU A 10 3.63 7.09 15.88
CA LEU A 10 4.07 5.85 16.52
C LEU A 10 3.35 4.64 15.92
N LEU A 11 2.04 4.71 15.79
CA LEU A 11 1.22 3.62 15.27
C LEU A 11 1.59 3.32 13.82
N GLY A 12 1.75 4.33 12.99
CA GLY A 12 2.17 4.15 11.60
C GLY A 12 3.56 3.53 11.47
N MET A 13 4.52 3.92 12.32
CA MET A 13 5.85 3.30 12.36
C MET A 13 5.77 1.83 12.80
N VAL A 14 5.02 1.53 13.86
CA VAL A 14 4.95 0.20 14.48
C VAL A 14 4.05 -0.77 13.71
N VAL A 15 2.96 -0.29 13.11
CA VAL A 15 1.92 -1.12 12.49
C VAL A 15 2.04 -1.15 10.97
N LEU A 16 2.69 -0.17 10.34
CA LEU A 16 2.89 -0.17 8.88
C LEU A 16 4.34 -0.44 8.50
N PHE A 17 5.28 0.40 8.96
CA PHE A 17 6.69 0.28 8.54
C PHE A 17 7.39 -0.94 9.13
N ALA A 18 7.23 -1.24 10.42
CA ALA A 18 7.88 -2.41 11.02
C ALA A 18 7.40 -3.74 10.41
N PRO A 19 6.10 -3.98 10.18
CA PRO A 19 5.63 -5.18 9.48
C PRO A 19 6.05 -5.22 8.01
N ALA A 20 6.04 -4.08 7.31
CA ALA A 20 6.55 -3.98 5.96
C ALA A 20 8.04 -4.39 5.89
N PHE A 21 8.85 -3.87 6.81
CA PHE A 21 10.26 -4.22 6.90
C PHE A 21 10.48 -5.68 7.25
N TRP A 22 9.76 -6.21 8.24
CA TRP A 22 9.86 -7.62 8.63
C TRP A 22 9.48 -8.55 7.48
N LEU A 23 8.38 -8.26 6.78
CA LEU A 23 7.94 -9.05 5.63
C LEU A 23 8.94 -8.95 4.47
N PHE A 24 9.54 -7.78 4.28
CA PHE A 24 10.59 -7.58 3.29
C PHE A 24 11.84 -8.41 3.61
N LEU A 25 12.35 -8.39 4.85
CA LEU A 25 13.47 -9.22 5.31
C LEU A 25 13.20 -10.70 5.05
N ARG A 26 11.99 -11.17 5.43
CA ARG A 26 11.58 -12.55 5.16
C ARG A 26 11.58 -12.89 3.67
N THR A 27 11.24 -11.93 2.82
CA THR A 27 11.17 -12.12 1.37
C THR A 27 12.56 -12.20 0.76
N ILE A 28 13.53 -11.39 1.23
CA ILE A 28 14.88 -11.36 0.67
C ILE A 28 15.83 -12.40 1.27
N ALA A 29 15.52 -12.96 2.44
CA ALA A 29 16.36 -13.92 3.15
C ALA A 29 16.99 -15.04 2.29
N PRO A 30 16.29 -15.65 1.29
CA PRO A 30 16.88 -16.70 0.45
C PRO A 30 18.04 -16.23 -0.45
N VAL A 31 18.11 -14.94 -0.76
CA VAL A 31 19.06 -14.36 -1.73
C VAL A 31 19.80 -13.16 -1.17
N GLU A 32 19.74 -12.90 0.13
CA GLU A 32 20.22 -11.66 0.78
C GLU A 32 21.67 -11.34 0.40
N GLU A 33 22.57 -12.32 0.49
CA GLU A 33 24.00 -12.17 0.15
C GLU A 33 24.24 -11.87 -1.34
N GLN A 34 23.27 -12.16 -2.21
CA GLN A 34 23.34 -11.96 -3.66
C GLN A 34 22.79 -10.58 -4.07
N LEU A 35 22.11 -9.87 -3.16
CA LEU A 35 21.50 -8.57 -3.40
C LEU A 35 22.49 -7.44 -3.19
N GLN A 36 22.41 -6.43 -4.07
CA GLN A 36 23.13 -5.18 -3.87
C GLN A 36 22.46 -4.32 -2.80
N GLU A 37 23.18 -4.07 -1.71
CA GLU A 37 22.70 -3.31 -0.54
C GLU A 37 22.18 -1.91 -0.92
N ARG A 38 22.92 -1.18 -1.77
CA ARG A 38 22.49 0.14 -2.27
C ARG A 38 21.11 0.09 -2.93
N LYS A 39 20.79 -0.98 -3.66
CA LYS A 39 19.49 -1.13 -4.33
C LYS A 39 18.38 -1.52 -3.36
N LEU A 40 18.70 -2.21 -2.26
CA LEU A 40 17.74 -2.47 -1.18
C LEU A 40 17.29 -1.16 -0.54
N TYR A 41 18.24 -0.31 -0.13
CA TYR A 41 17.91 1.00 0.44
C TYR A 41 17.15 1.88 -0.55
N LEU A 42 17.56 1.88 -1.81
CA LEU A 42 16.86 2.66 -2.83
C LEU A 42 15.45 2.12 -3.10
N ALA A 43 15.23 0.80 -3.02
CA ALA A 43 13.90 0.22 -3.17
C ALA A 43 12.99 0.63 -2.01
N CYS A 44 13.44 0.48 -0.77
CA CYS A 44 12.65 0.86 0.41
C CYS A 44 12.40 2.38 0.46
N GLY A 45 13.45 3.19 0.32
CA GLY A 45 13.34 4.66 0.34
C GLY A 45 12.56 5.20 -0.86
N GLY A 46 12.81 4.66 -2.06
CA GLY A 46 12.06 5.00 -3.27
C GLY A 46 10.58 4.65 -3.13
N GLY A 47 10.27 3.47 -2.58
CA GLY A 47 8.90 3.09 -2.26
C GLY A 47 8.22 4.14 -1.38
N ALA A 48 8.84 4.50 -0.25
CA ALA A 48 8.29 5.48 0.69
C ALA A 48 8.07 6.87 0.06
N ILE A 49 9.02 7.32 -0.78
CA ILE A 49 8.90 8.61 -1.51
C ILE A 49 7.73 8.57 -2.49
N PHE A 50 7.64 7.54 -3.33
CA PHE A 50 6.57 7.43 -4.32
C PHE A 50 5.19 7.22 -3.68
N GLY A 51 5.12 6.47 -2.57
CA GLY A 51 3.89 6.32 -1.79
C GLY A 51 3.42 7.64 -1.17
N THR A 52 4.37 8.44 -0.67
CA THR A 52 4.10 9.81 -0.20
C THR A 52 3.60 10.70 -1.33
N ILE A 53 4.24 10.67 -2.51
CA ILE A 53 3.80 11.45 -3.68
C ILE A 53 2.37 11.08 -4.07
N ALA A 54 2.05 9.78 -4.12
CA ALA A 54 0.70 9.32 -4.44
C ALA A 54 -0.34 9.89 -3.47
N GLU A 55 -0.06 9.87 -2.17
CA GLU A 55 -0.99 10.39 -1.16
C GLU A 55 -1.09 11.92 -1.19
N VAL A 56 0.02 12.64 -1.37
CA VAL A 56 -0.02 14.10 -1.52
C VAL A 56 -0.89 14.52 -2.71
N LEU A 57 -0.81 13.80 -3.83
CA LEU A 57 -1.67 14.05 -4.99
C LEU A 57 -3.15 13.74 -4.68
N MET A 58 -3.44 12.69 -3.91
CA MET A 58 -4.80 12.38 -3.44
C MET A 58 -5.37 13.52 -2.58
N LEU A 59 -4.59 13.99 -1.60
CA LEU A 59 -4.98 15.04 -0.66
C LEU A 59 -5.15 16.41 -1.33
N LEU A 60 -4.20 16.82 -2.18
CA LEU A 60 -4.29 18.09 -2.90
C LEU A 60 -5.42 18.10 -3.92
N GLY A 61 -5.72 16.96 -4.53
CA GLY A 61 -6.87 16.79 -5.42
C GLY A 61 -8.21 16.74 -4.69
N GLY A 62 -8.21 16.62 -3.36
CA GLY A 62 -9.42 16.44 -2.55
C GLY A 62 -10.18 15.14 -2.84
N PHE A 63 -9.50 14.14 -3.41
CA PHE A 63 -10.11 12.88 -3.81
C PHE A 63 -10.37 11.93 -2.62
N ASP A 64 -9.78 12.22 -1.46
CA ASP A 64 -9.99 11.51 -0.21
C ASP A 64 -11.27 11.93 0.53
N LEU A 65 -11.89 13.04 0.11
CA LEU A 65 -13.09 13.60 0.73
C LEU A 65 -14.37 13.01 0.14
N ARG A 66 -15.40 12.87 1.00
CA ARG A 66 -16.75 12.52 0.55
C ARG A 66 -17.38 13.73 -0.16
N SER A 67 -17.74 13.55 -1.43
CA SER A 67 -18.47 14.57 -2.19
C SER A 67 -19.98 14.53 -1.87
N PRO A 68 -20.67 15.68 -1.78
CA PRO A 68 -22.12 15.71 -1.62
C PRO A 68 -22.89 15.20 -2.84
N THR A 69 -22.30 15.23 -4.05
CA THR A 69 -22.98 14.84 -5.29
C THR A 69 -22.68 13.42 -5.74
N VAL A 70 -21.47 12.93 -5.48
CA VAL A 70 -21.00 11.61 -5.96
C VAL A 70 -20.47 10.70 -4.84
N GLY A 71 -20.65 11.09 -3.57
CA GLY A 71 -20.21 10.30 -2.42
C GLY A 71 -18.71 10.03 -2.45
N TYR A 72 -18.33 8.77 -2.22
CA TYR A 72 -16.95 8.29 -2.26
C TYR A 72 -16.50 7.80 -3.65
N ALA A 73 -17.25 8.06 -4.73
CA ALA A 73 -16.92 7.56 -6.07
C ALA A 73 -15.52 8.02 -6.54
N SER A 74 -15.13 9.26 -6.23
CA SER A 74 -13.80 9.78 -6.53
C SER A 74 -12.71 8.95 -5.85
N LEU A 75 -12.87 8.65 -4.57
CA LEU A 75 -11.95 7.79 -3.82
C LEU A 75 -11.91 6.37 -4.42
N MET A 76 -13.05 5.81 -4.80
CA MET A 76 -13.14 4.47 -5.38
C MET A 76 -12.46 4.32 -6.74
N ILE A 77 -12.54 5.33 -7.59
CA ILE A 77 -12.08 5.24 -8.98
C ILE A 77 -10.69 5.86 -9.14
N VAL A 78 -10.49 7.06 -8.60
CA VAL A 78 -9.25 7.82 -8.77
C VAL A 78 -8.13 7.21 -7.93
N ALA A 79 -8.39 6.76 -6.69
CA ALA A 79 -7.32 6.25 -5.84
C ALA A 79 -6.66 5.01 -6.42
N PRO A 80 -7.39 3.96 -6.85
CA PRO A 80 -6.76 2.80 -7.48
C PRO A 80 -5.97 3.15 -8.74
N ALA A 81 -6.50 4.05 -9.56
CA ALA A 81 -5.84 4.47 -10.81
C ALA A 81 -4.55 5.25 -10.53
N LEU A 82 -4.60 6.25 -9.64
CA LEU A 82 -3.47 7.10 -9.31
C LEU A 82 -2.39 6.33 -8.54
N VAL A 83 -2.78 5.55 -7.53
CA VAL A 83 -1.86 4.71 -6.76
C VAL A 83 -1.16 3.72 -7.69
N MET A 84 -1.91 3.05 -8.57
CA MET A 84 -1.32 2.12 -9.53
C MET A 84 -0.40 2.82 -10.53
N LEU A 85 -0.76 4.02 -11.00
CA LEU A 85 0.07 4.81 -11.90
C LEU A 85 1.42 5.16 -11.25
N VAL A 86 1.40 5.67 -10.02
CA VAL A 86 2.63 6.08 -9.32
C VAL A 86 3.49 4.85 -8.95
N LEU A 87 2.87 3.75 -8.51
CA LEU A 87 3.56 2.48 -8.27
C LEU A 87 4.22 1.96 -9.55
N TRP A 88 3.48 1.98 -10.67
CA TRP A 88 3.99 1.58 -11.98
C TRP A 88 5.17 2.45 -12.44
N LEU A 89 5.08 3.76 -12.28
CA LEU A 89 6.16 4.69 -12.62
C LEU A 89 7.44 4.39 -11.81
N GLY A 90 7.30 4.18 -10.50
CA GLY A 90 8.41 3.85 -9.62
C GLY A 90 9.10 2.54 -9.97
N LEU A 91 8.33 1.48 -10.23
CA LEU A 91 8.88 0.17 -10.59
C LEU A 91 9.46 0.14 -12.01
N ARG A 92 9.03 1.03 -12.91
CA ARG A 92 9.55 1.13 -14.28
C ARG A 92 10.96 1.75 -14.35
N LEU A 93 11.45 2.33 -13.26
CA LEU A 93 12.82 2.86 -13.21
C LEU A 93 13.84 1.76 -13.55
N ARG A 94 14.72 2.03 -14.52
CA ARG A 94 15.72 1.07 -15.03
C ARG A 94 16.59 0.48 -13.91
N THR A 95 16.88 1.28 -12.88
CA THR A 95 17.66 0.88 -11.71
C THR A 95 17.19 -0.43 -11.06
N PHE A 96 15.87 -0.65 -11.04
CA PHE A 96 15.27 -1.86 -10.48
C PHE A 96 14.87 -2.85 -11.56
N ARG A 97 14.20 -2.38 -12.61
CA ARG A 97 13.59 -3.23 -13.64
C ARG A 97 14.59 -4.14 -14.34
N ASP A 98 15.79 -3.65 -14.60
CA ASP A 98 16.79 -4.36 -15.39
C ASP A 98 17.75 -5.17 -14.50
N ALA A 99 17.50 -5.25 -13.18
CA ALA A 99 18.31 -6.00 -12.24
C ALA A 99 17.97 -7.51 -12.26
N ARG A 100 18.97 -8.37 -12.03
CA ARG A 100 18.78 -9.84 -11.94
C ARG A 100 17.71 -10.24 -10.91
N TYR A 101 17.71 -9.58 -9.75
CA TYR A 101 16.77 -9.81 -8.65
C TYR A 101 15.68 -8.73 -8.57
N ALA A 102 15.24 -8.19 -9.71
CA ALA A 102 14.26 -7.09 -9.77
C ALA A 102 13.00 -7.35 -8.94
N GLY A 103 12.51 -8.59 -8.90
CA GLY A 103 11.33 -8.96 -8.11
C GLY A 103 11.51 -8.76 -6.61
N TYR A 104 12.70 -9.04 -6.06
CA TYR A 104 13.00 -8.81 -4.65
C TYR A 104 13.02 -7.30 -4.33
N TYR A 105 13.64 -6.49 -5.18
CA TYR A 105 13.59 -5.03 -5.03
C TYR A 105 12.17 -4.48 -5.19
N ALA A 106 11.35 -5.06 -6.07
CA ALA A 106 9.96 -4.68 -6.22
C ALA A 106 9.14 -4.96 -4.95
N ALA A 107 9.40 -6.06 -4.25
CA ALA A 107 8.76 -6.37 -2.97
C ALA A 107 9.00 -5.25 -1.95
N GLY A 108 10.26 -4.84 -1.77
CA GLY A 108 10.63 -3.73 -0.89
C GLY A 108 9.99 -2.41 -1.34
N PHE A 109 10.08 -2.09 -2.63
CA PHE A 109 9.47 -0.88 -3.17
C PHE A 109 7.96 -0.83 -2.89
N GLY A 110 7.22 -1.90 -3.19
CA GLY A 110 5.77 -1.96 -3.01
C GLY A 110 5.33 -1.91 -1.54
N LEU A 111 6.04 -2.62 -0.66
CA LEU A 111 5.73 -2.63 0.77
C LEU A 111 5.95 -1.25 1.40
N PHE A 112 7.08 -0.60 1.12
CA PHE A 112 7.36 0.73 1.67
C PHE A 112 6.51 1.83 1.00
N PHE A 113 6.14 1.63 -0.26
CA PHE A 113 5.13 2.46 -0.94
C PHE A 113 3.80 2.40 -0.20
N GLY A 114 3.29 1.19 0.10
CA GLY A 114 2.02 1.03 0.79
C GLY A 114 2.07 1.54 2.23
N ALA A 115 3.16 1.27 2.95
CA ALA A 115 3.35 1.76 4.31
C ALA A 115 3.32 3.29 4.36
N ALA A 116 4.06 3.97 3.48
CA ALA A 116 4.06 5.43 3.42
C ALA A 116 2.69 5.99 3.01
N HIS A 117 2.04 5.38 2.01
CA HIS A 117 0.73 5.80 1.53
C HIS A 117 -0.33 5.76 2.65
N GLU A 118 -0.40 4.67 3.42
CA GLU A 118 -1.38 4.55 4.51
C GLU A 118 -0.95 5.30 5.78
N PHE A 119 0.35 5.50 6.00
CA PHE A 119 0.87 6.32 7.10
C PHE A 119 0.34 7.75 7.05
N TRP A 120 0.37 8.37 5.86
CA TRP A 120 -0.18 9.72 5.65
C TRP A 120 -1.68 9.78 5.92
N LYS A 121 -2.45 8.74 5.53
CA LYS A 121 -3.89 8.67 5.83
C LYS A 121 -4.15 8.64 7.33
N LEU A 122 -3.38 7.88 8.10
CA LEU A 122 -3.48 7.85 9.56
C LEU A 122 -3.17 9.21 10.19
N LEU A 123 -2.13 9.90 9.72
CA LEU A 123 -1.77 11.25 10.20
C LEU A 123 -2.87 12.27 9.91
N VAL A 124 -3.42 12.26 8.69
CA VAL A 124 -4.49 13.18 8.29
C VAL A 124 -5.77 12.88 9.08
N LEU A 125 -6.07 11.61 9.33
CA LEU A 125 -7.20 11.20 10.17
C LEU A 125 -7.08 11.73 11.60
N GLU A 126 -5.92 11.53 12.25
CA GLU A 126 -5.66 12.05 13.59
C GLU A 126 -5.80 13.58 13.64
N ALA A 127 -5.24 14.28 12.64
CA ALA A 127 -5.34 15.74 12.55
C ALA A 127 -6.81 16.21 12.41
N ARG A 128 -7.63 15.51 11.62
CA ARG A 128 -9.07 15.81 11.44
C ARG A 128 -9.90 15.55 12.69
N LEU A 129 -9.50 14.60 13.51
CA LEU A 129 -10.20 14.21 14.74
C LEU A 129 -9.68 14.96 15.99
N GLY A 130 -8.96 16.07 15.80
CA GLY A 130 -8.50 16.91 16.89
C GLY A 130 -7.34 16.33 17.69
N GLY A 131 -6.52 15.47 17.08
CA GLY A 131 -5.31 14.91 17.70
C GLY A 131 -5.56 13.66 18.55
N THR A 132 -6.71 12.99 18.38
CA THR A 132 -6.97 11.70 19.01
C THR A 132 -7.49 10.70 17.99
N LEU A 133 -6.93 9.49 17.99
CA LEU A 133 -7.44 8.36 17.22
C LEU A 133 -8.52 7.65 18.06
N PRO A 134 -9.77 7.55 17.58
CA PRO A 134 -10.86 6.96 18.33
C PRO A 134 -10.63 5.45 18.49
N PHE A 135 -10.66 4.94 19.72
CA PHE A 135 -10.63 3.51 19.97
C PHE A 135 -12.08 2.98 20.08
N PRO A 136 -12.46 1.86 19.42
CA PRO A 136 -11.63 0.93 18.65
C PRO A 136 -11.48 1.25 17.14
N GLY A 137 -12.14 2.28 16.60
CA GLY A 137 -12.14 2.58 15.16
C GLY A 137 -10.75 2.72 14.52
N GLY A 138 -9.82 3.37 15.22
CA GLY A 138 -8.43 3.52 14.79
C GLY A 138 -7.65 2.20 14.68
N LEU A 139 -8.09 1.12 15.35
CA LEU A 139 -7.52 -0.22 15.14
C LEU A 139 -7.95 -0.80 13.79
N PHE A 140 -9.19 -0.56 13.36
CA PHE A 140 -9.66 -0.99 12.05
C PHE A 140 -8.94 -0.23 10.94
N ASP A 141 -8.76 1.09 11.10
CA ASP A 141 -7.99 1.89 10.15
C ASP A 141 -6.53 1.41 10.03
N ALA A 142 -5.91 1.11 11.17
CA ALA A 142 -4.58 0.52 11.20
C ALA A 142 -4.51 -0.86 10.52
N TRP A 143 -5.52 -1.71 10.75
CA TRP A 143 -5.63 -3.03 10.12
C TRP A 143 -5.77 -2.92 8.60
N PHE A 144 -6.68 -2.06 8.12
CA PHE A 144 -6.82 -1.78 6.70
C PHE A 144 -5.55 -1.19 6.10
N GLY A 145 -4.85 -0.32 6.84
CA GLY A 145 -3.55 0.23 6.43
C GLY A 145 -2.49 -0.86 6.26
N LEU A 146 -2.38 -1.78 7.21
CA LEU A 146 -1.46 -2.91 7.12
C LEU A 146 -1.83 -3.84 5.95
N ALA A 147 -3.12 -4.15 5.77
CA ALA A 147 -3.59 -4.99 4.69
C ALA A 147 -3.33 -4.32 3.32
N ALA A 148 -3.53 -3.01 3.19
CA ALA A 148 -3.21 -2.25 1.99
C ALA A 148 -1.69 -2.19 1.73
N THR A 149 -0.88 -2.12 2.78
CA THR A 149 0.58 -2.21 2.70
C THR A 149 1.02 -3.53 2.07
N VAL A 150 0.48 -4.65 2.58
CA VAL A 150 0.74 -5.99 2.03
C VAL A 150 0.21 -6.12 0.61
N LEU A 151 -0.98 -5.57 0.32
CA LEU A 151 -1.58 -5.58 -1.01
C LEU A 151 -0.66 -4.90 -2.04
N LEU A 152 -0.15 -3.71 -1.73
CA LEU A 152 0.71 -2.92 -2.62
C LEU A 152 2.09 -3.57 -2.80
N GLY A 153 2.63 -4.20 -1.76
CA GLY A 153 3.78 -5.10 -1.86
C GLY A 153 3.52 -6.26 -2.84
N GLY A 154 2.35 -6.89 -2.74
CA GLY A 154 1.92 -7.95 -3.65
C GLY A 154 1.80 -7.43 -5.08
N MET A 155 1.11 -6.31 -5.28
CA MET A 155 0.97 -5.69 -6.60
C MET A 155 2.33 -5.43 -7.26
N ALA A 156 3.32 -4.95 -6.50
CA ALA A 156 4.66 -4.73 -7.02
C ALA A 156 5.36 -6.03 -7.47
N LEU A 157 5.21 -7.12 -6.70
CA LEU A 157 5.72 -8.45 -7.05
C LEU A 157 5.14 -8.98 -8.37
N TRP A 158 3.87 -8.71 -8.64
CA TRP A 158 3.21 -9.10 -9.89
C TRP A 158 3.52 -8.16 -11.05
N LEU A 159 3.72 -6.87 -10.75
CA LEU A 159 3.92 -5.85 -11.76
C LEU A 159 5.35 -5.88 -12.33
N MET A 160 6.36 -6.13 -11.50
CA MET A 160 7.76 -6.17 -11.94
C MET A 160 8.04 -7.16 -13.10
N PRO A 161 7.68 -8.46 -13.02
CA PRO A 161 7.90 -9.37 -14.14
C PRO A 161 7.07 -8.99 -15.38
N ALA A 162 5.90 -8.36 -15.20
CA ALA A 162 5.10 -7.86 -16.32
C ALA A 162 5.75 -6.65 -17.01
N LEU A 163 6.41 -5.78 -16.26
CA LEU A 163 7.19 -4.66 -16.78
C LEU A 163 8.41 -5.12 -17.59
N GLN A 164 8.93 -6.32 -17.30
CA GLN A 164 10.03 -6.94 -18.05
C GLN A 164 9.54 -7.66 -19.34
N ARG A 165 8.24 -7.95 -19.47
CA ARG A 165 7.65 -8.77 -20.56
C ARG A 165 6.66 -8.00 -21.44
N ASP A 166 6.78 -6.68 -21.51
CA ASP A 166 5.90 -5.75 -22.25
C ASP A 166 4.39 -5.85 -21.94
N SER A 167 4.00 -6.61 -20.91
CA SER A 167 2.60 -6.76 -20.47
C SER A 167 2.25 -5.87 -19.29
N GLY A 168 3.13 -4.93 -18.92
CA GLY A 168 3.02 -4.12 -17.71
C GLY A 168 1.71 -3.34 -17.58
N VAL A 169 1.23 -2.71 -18.67
CA VAL A 169 -0.03 -1.95 -18.66
C VAL A 169 -1.24 -2.86 -18.38
N ARG A 170 -1.28 -4.03 -19.03
CA ARG A 170 -2.36 -5.00 -18.83
C ARG A 170 -2.40 -5.52 -17.39
N THR A 171 -1.24 -5.83 -16.82
CA THR A 171 -1.14 -6.28 -15.44
C THR A 171 -1.51 -5.16 -14.47
N ALA A 172 -1.01 -3.94 -14.67
CA ALA A 172 -1.38 -2.78 -13.86
C ALA A 172 -2.89 -2.53 -13.86
N ALA A 173 -3.56 -2.60 -15.03
CA ALA A 173 -5.01 -2.45 -15.12
C ALA A 173 -5.76 -3.53 -14.32
N ARG A 174 -5.33 -4.80 -14.40
CA ARG A 174 -5.93 -5.89 -13.60
C ARG A 174 -5.75 -5.68 -12.10
N LEU A 175 -4.56 -5.23 -11.68
CA LEU A 175 -4.29 -4.92 -10.28
C LEU A 175 -5.07 -3.69 -9.80
N ALA A 176 -5.26 -2.68 -10.64
CA ALA A 176 -6.11 -1.53 -10.33
C ALA A 176 -7.58 -1.95 -10.16
N LEU A 177 -8.09 -2.86 -10.98
CA LEU A 177 -9.44 -3.43 -10.81
C LEU A 177 -9.58 -4.21 -9.50
N LEU A 178 -8.56 -5.01 -9.13
CA LEU A 178 -8.53 -5.68 -7.84
C LEU A 178 -8.53 -4.66 -6.69
N TYR A 179 -7.70 -3.61 -6.79
CA TYR A 179 -7.64 -2.58 -5.76
C TYR A 179 -8.96 -1.82 -5.64
N LEU A 180 -9.63 -1.54 -6.76
CA LEU A 180 -10.96 -0.94 -6.79
C LEU A 180 -11.99 -1.83 -6.09
N ALA A 181 -12.01 -3.14 -6.39
CA ALA A 181 -12.92 -4.07 -5.75
C ALA A 181 -12.71 -4.14 -4.23
N LEU A 182 -11.45 -4.15 -3.77
CA LEU A 182 -11.13 -4.12 -2.34
C LEU A 182 -11.43 -2.76 -1.70
N GLY A 183 -11.22 -1.66 -2.43
CA GLY A 183 -11.57 -0.31 -2.01
C GLY A 183 -13.08 -0.15 -1.84
N PHE A 184 -13.88 -0.77 -2.71
CA PHE A 184 -15.34 -0.82 -2.56
C PHE A 184 -15.76 -1.52 -1.27
N LEU A 185 -15.11 -2.63 -0.89
CA LEU A 185 -15.39 -3.30 0.39
C LEU A 185 -15.09 -2.39 1.58
N ARG A 186 -13.94 -1.71 1.57
CA ARG A 186 -13.57 -0.75 2.64
C ARG A 186 -14.58 0.39 2.74
N ILE A 187 -15.00 0.96 1.61
CA ILE A 187 -15.95 2.08 1.60
C ILE A 187 -17.35 1.62 2.01
N SER A 188 -17.76 0.40 1.67
CA SER A 188 -19.03 -0.17 2.11
C SER A 188 -19.10 -0.29 3.64
N ALA A 189 -17.99 -0.68 4.29
CA ALA A 189 -17.88 -0.70 5.75
C ALA A 189 -17.98 0.71 6.36
N ILE A 190 -17.36 1.71 5.73
CA ILE A 190 -17.44 3.11 6.17
C ILE A 190 -18.87 3.67 6.05
N GLU A 191 -19.56 3.39 4.94
CA GLU A 191 -20.91 3.91 4.71
C GLU A 191 -21.99 3.18 5.51
N ARG A 192 -21.75 1.92 5.89
CA ARG A 192 -22.67 1.10 6.69
C ARG A 192 -21.92 0.41 7.82
N PRO A 193 -21.59 1.14 8.90
CA PRO A 193 -20.84 0.59 10.01
C PRO A 193 -21.72 -0.40 10.78
N GLU A 194 -21.52 -1.68 10.48
CA GLU A 194 -22.13 -2.81 11.17
C GLU A 194 -21.00 -3.78 11.54
N PRO A 195 -20.91 -4.25 12.80
CA PRO A 195 -19.77 -5.06 13.24
C PRO A 195 -19.48 -6.30 12.37
N VAL A 196 -20.53 -6.92 11.82
CA VAL A 196 -20.41 -8.08 10.93
C VAL A 196 -19.85 -7.68 9.56
N ILE A 197 -20.30 -6.56 9.00
CA ILE A 197 -19.82 -6.04 7.71
C ILE A 197 -18.37 -5.57 7.86
N ASP A 198 -18.04 -4.87 8.94
CA ASP A 198 -16.69 -4.37 9.21
C ASP A 198 -15.70 -5.54 9.36
N ALA A 199 -16.07 -6.56 10.13
CA ALA A 199 -15.23 -7.75 10.30
C ALA A 199 -15.07 -8.54 8.99
N ALA A 200 -16.16 -8.77 8.25
CA ALA A 200 -16.13 -9.50 6.99
C ALA A 200 -15.30 -8.79 5.91
N THR A 201 -15.44 -7.47 5.79
CA THR A 201 -14.67 -6.65 4.83
C THR A 201 -13.20 -6.58 5.21
N ALA A 202 -12.87 -6.41 6.49
CA ALA A 202 -11.50 -6.42 6.98
C ALA A 202 -10.80 -7.77 6.73
N LEU A 203 -11.49 -8.88 6.96
CA LEU A 203 -10.98 -10.24 6.69
C LEU A 203 -10.81 -10.50 5.19
N ALA A 204 -11.80 -10.15 4.37
CA ALA A 204 -11.75 -10.33 2.93
C ALA A 204 -10.61 -9.51 2.31
N PHE A 205 -10.43 -8.26 2.76
CA PHE A 205 -9.33 -7.40 2.30
C PHE A 205 -7.98 -8.00 2.68
N ALA A 206 -7.79 -8.38 3.95
CA ALA A 206 -6.54 -8.97 4.43
C ALA A 206 -6.21 -10.29 3.72
N ALA A 207 -7.21 -11.16 3.50
CA ALA A 207 -7.05 -12.40 2.78
C ALA A 207 -6.63 -12.17 1.32
N GLY A 208 -7.27 -11.22 0.63
CA GLY A 208 -6.91 -10.85 -0.74
C GLY A 208 -5.49 -10.29 -0.84
N ALA A 209 -5.12 -9.41 0.09
CA ALA A 209 -3.78 -8.85 0.18
C ALA A 209 -2.71 -9.93 0.43
N ALA A 210 -2.93 -10.79 1.43
CA ALA A 210 -2.02 -11.86 1.79
C ALA A 210 -1.87 -12.88 0.65
N ALA A 211 -2.97 -13.27 0.01
CA ALA A 211 -2.94 -14.19 -1.13
C ALA A 211 -2.16 -13.61 -2.31
N LEU A 212 -2.39 -12.34 -2.65
CA LEU A 212 -1.66 -11.66 -3.73
C LEU A 212 -0.16 -11.61 -3.43
N TYR A 213 0.21 -11.24 -2.20
CA TYR A 213 1.60 -11.16 -1.77
C TYR A 213 2.29 -12.53 -1.77
N GLN A 214 1.69 -13.53 -1.11
CA GLN A 214 2.26 -14.88 -1.01
C GLN A 214 2.45 -15.52 -2.38
N GLN A 215 1.45 -15.41 -3.27
CA GLN A 215 1.58 -15.93 -4.64
C GLN A 215 2.62 -15.15 -5.45
N GLY A 216 2.74 -13.83 -5.23
CA GLY A 216 3.78 -13.03 -5.87
C GLY A 216 5.18 -13.46 -5.43
N ALA A 217 5.38 -13.62 -4.12
CA ALA A 217 6.66 -13.99 -3.52
C ALA A 217 7.09 -15.42 -3.93
N ALA A 218 6.14 -16.36 -4.00
CA ALA A 218 6.41 -17.73 -4.45
C ALA A 218 6.87 -17.86 -5.91
N ARG A 219 6.72 -16.79 -6.72
CA ARG A 219 7.20 -16.74 -8.11
C ARG A 219 8.58 -16.11 -8.24
N LEU A 220 9.18 -15.63 -7.15
CA LEU A 220 10.51 -15.06 -7.20
C LEU A 220 11.53 -16.17 -7.54
N PRO A 221 12.50 -15.88 -8.41
CA PRO A 221 13.55 -16.84 -8.74
C PRO A 221 14.44 -17.07 -7.51
N ALA A 222 14.73 -18.33 -7.22
CA ALA A 222 15.71 -18.73 -6.20
C ALA A 222 17.13 -18.29 -6.57
#